data_AF-A0A965XWP2-F1
#
_entry.id   AF-A0A965XWP2-F1
#
_cell.length_a   1.000
_cell.length_b   1.000
_cell.length_c   1.000
_cell.angle_alpha   90.00
_cell.angle_beta   90.00
_cell.angle_gamma   90.00
#
_symmetry.space_group_name_H-M   'P 1'
#
loop_
_entity.id
_entity.type
_entity.pdbx_description
1 polymer ?
#
loop_
_entity_poly.entity_id
_entity_poly.type
_entity_poly.pdbx_seq_one_letter_code
_entity_poly.pdbx_strand_id
1 'polypeptide(L)'
;MKKAVFLFLFVFFFVQCQQKTVIEGKGDLFVLYQEDDGCRIVAAGVDGELIDTLFSNIPANLLFRYHAAEEETDVTFDFALHREKPKWRLFAKNKRTGSKLPEKTLVVSDLHGRLDAFAALLTGNGVTDDDYSWTFGTNRLVFIGDILDRGRDDNGIAWLLYKLQEEAKRVGGEVVFLQGNHEDLVLKNDLRYVHKEHLAFADTMGISYADLYGAHTVLGAWIRNSPLIFVNGDFLFVHAGMSPVMVDQEYSVEEINQLVQEYIGYPTKEKKELHPRNEVLFGRDGPLWYRGLVFDSEKYPPIDSDDLDKVLQYYDVKHIVVGHSEVKEIEERYDRRVYAVNVKHAKNFKKNRTAGLMICVDTLYAVTYAGEQRFF
;
A
#
# COMPACT_ATOMS: atom_id res chain seq x y z
N MET A 1 -36.79 27.46 -66.42
CA MET A 1 -36.73 27.29 -64.95
C MET A 1 -36.55 25.81 -64.62
N LYS A 2 -35.35 25.37 -64.26
CA LYS A 2 -35.11 24.06 -63.64
C LYS A 2 -34.53 24.33 -62.24
N LYS A 3 -35.26 23.99 -61.19
CA LYS A 3 -34.76 24.04 -59.80
C LYS A 3 -34.08 22.71 -59.50
N ALA A 4 -32.77 22.73 -59.29
CA ALA A 4 -32.05 21.60 -58.71
C ALA A 4 -32.23 21.64 -57.18
N VAL A 5 -32.74 20.56 -56.61
CA VAL A 5 -32.89 20.37 -55.17
C VAL A 5 -31.56 19.80 -54.66
N PHE A 6 -30.90 20.51 -53.75
CA PHE A 6 -29.74 19.99 -53.02
C PHE A 6 -30.24 19.13 -51.85
N LEU A 7 -29.93 17.84 -51.88
CA LEU A 7 -30.17 16.91 -50.78
C LEU A 7 -28.97 16.98 -49.83
N PHE A 8 -29.14 17.59 -48.66
CA PHE A 8 -28.14 17.53 -47.59
C PHE A 8 -28.25 16.17 -46.89
N LEU A 9 -27.24 15.33 -47.06
CA LEU A 9 -27.09 14.09 -46.29
C LEU A 9 -26.54 14.46 -44.90
N PHE A 10 -27.40 14.48 -43.89
CA PHE A 10 -26.95 14.54 -42.50
C PHE A 10 -26.49 13.15 -42.07
N VAL A 11 -25.18 12.95 -41.98
CA VAL A 11 -24.60 11.77 -41.33
C VAL A 11 -24.65 12.02 -39.82
N PHE A 12 -25.63 11.43 -39.14
CA PHE A 12 -25.64 11.37 -37.69
C PHE A 12 -24.61 10.34 -37.22
N PHE A 13 -23.49 10.80 -36.65
CA PHE A 13 -22.66 9.95 -35.81
C PHE A 13 -23.40 9.69 -34.50
N PHE A 14 -24.08 8.55 -34.41
CA PHE A 14 -24.47 8.01 -33.11
C PHE A 14 -23.18 7.55 -32.41
N VAL A 15 -22.65 8.37 -31.50
CA VAL A 15 -21.75 7.88 -30.46
C VAL A 15 -22.62 7.01 -29.56
N GLN A 16 -22.59 5.68 -29.75
CA GLN A 16 -23.09 4.77 -28.73
C GLN A 16 -22.23 5.00 -27.49
N CYS A 17 -22.78 5.71 -26.51
CA CYS A 17 -22.22 5.75 -25.16
C CYS A 17 -22.31 4.31 -24.62
N GLN A 18 -21.23 3.54 -24.71
CA GLN A 18 -21.19 2.20 -24.13
C GLN A 18 -21.47 2.35 -22.63
N GLN A 19 -22.57 1.74 -22.18
CA GLN A 19 -22.98 1.75 -20.78
C GLN A 19 -21.85 1.17 -19.93
N LYS A 20 -21.35 1.91 -18.93
CA LYS A 20 -20.29 1.42 -18.02
C LYS A 20 -20.74 0.13 -17.35
N THR A 21 -19.87 -0.87 -17.32
CA THR A 21 -20.08 -2.08 -16.49
C THR A 21 -19.51 -1.76 -15.11
N VAL A 22 -20.37 -1.62 -14.10
CA VAL A 22 -19.95 -1.32 -12.73
C VAL A 22 -20.11 -2.59 -11.88
N ILE A 23 -19.04 -3.00 -11.20
CA ILE A 23 -19.10 -4.02 -10.15
C ILE A 23 -19.00 -3.30 -8.80
N GLU A 24 -20.01 -3.46 -7.96
CA GLU A 24 -20.04 -2.89 -6.62
C GLU A 24 -19.70 -3.96 -5.59
N GLY A 25 -18.69 -3.72 -4.76
CA GLY A 25 -18.28 -4.64 -3.70
C GLY A 25 -18.20 -3.94 -2.36
N LYS A 26 -18.54 -4.65 -1.28
CA LYS A 26 -18.50 -4.18 0.10
C LYS A 26 -17.54 -5.03 0.93
N GLY A 27 -16.47 -4.42 1.43
CA GLY A 27 -15.44 -5.11 2.21
C GLY A 27 -14.52 -5.99 1.36
N ASP A 28 -15.06 -7.04 0.74
CA ASP A 28 -14.32 -8.03 -0.05
C ASP A 28 -14.55 -7.83 -1.56
N LEU A 29 -13.49 -7.48 -2.29
CA LEU A 29 -13.51 -7.35 -3.76
C LEU A 29 -12.18 -7.81 -4.33
N PHE A 30 -12.21 -8.86 -5.15
CA PHE A 30 -11.02 -9.46 -5.75
C PHE A 30 -11.18 -9.65 -7.26
N VAL A 31 -10.08 -9.43 -7.96
CA VAL A 31 -9.98 -9.62 -9.41
C VAL A 31 -8.86 -10.60 -9.69
N LEU A 32 -9.22 -11.76 -10.23
CA LEU A 32 -8.33 -12.88 -10.53
C LEU A 32 -8.11 -12.94 -12.04
N TYR A 33 -6.89 -12.69 -12.50
CA TYR A 33 -6.52 -12.86 -13.90
C TYR A 33 -6.65 -14.31 -14.33
N GLN A 34 -7.11 -14.50 -15.57
CA GLN A 34 -7.13 -15.80 -16.24
C GLN A 34 -5.96 -15.89 -17.23
N GLU A 35 -5.64 -17.11 -17.68
CA GLU A 35 -4.54 -17.37 -18.61
C GLU A 35 -4.78 -16.75 -20.00
N ASP A 36 -6.03 -16.54 -20.39
CA ASP A 36 -6.51 -16.09 -21.71
C ASP A 36 -6.77 -14.58 -21.79
N ASP A 37 -6.08 -13.78 -20.96
CA ASP A 37 -6.30 -12.33 -20.80
C ASP A 37 -7.67 -11.93 -20.21
N GLY A 38 -8.52 -12.90 -19.84
CA GLY A 38 -9.74 -12.71 -19.09
C GLY A 38 -9.52 -12.41 -17.61
N CYS A 39 -10.63 -12.22 -16.88
CA CYS A 39 -10.63 -12.13 -15.43
C CYS A 39 -11.87 -12.78 -14.81
N ARG A 40 -11.73 -13.32 -13.60
CA ARG A 40 -12.82 -13.67 -12.70
C ARG A 40 -12.88 -12.62 -11.60
N ILE A 41 -14.06 -12.09 -11.35
CA ILE A 41 -14.30 -11.10 -10.29
C ILE A 41 -15.14 -11.77 -9.22
N VAL A 42 -14.64 -11.77 -7.99
CA VAL A 42 -15.35 -12.27 -6.82
C VAL A 42 -15.49 -11.15 -5.79
N ALA A 43 -16.69 -10.91 -5.29
CA ALA A 43 -16.93 -9.84 -4.33
C ALA A 43 -18.14 -10.14 -3.43
N ALA A 44 -18.14 -9.57 -2.23
CA ALA A 44 -19.35 -9.43 -1.44
C ALA A 44 -20.12 -8.20 -1.94
N GLY A 45 -21.36 -8.39 -2.38
CA GLY A 45 -22.22 -7.32 -2.86
C GLY A 45 -22.79 -6.46 -1.74
N VAL A 46 -23.34 -5.30 -2.11
CA VAL A 46 -23.82 -4.29 -1.15
C VAL A 46 -25.07 -4.73 -0.39
N ASP A 47 -25.89 -5.61 -0.99
CA ASP A 47 -27.12 -6.14 -0.41
C ASP A 47 -26.90 -7.54 0.22
N GLY A 48 -25.64 -7.96 0.37
CA GLY A 48 -25.23 -9.24 0.96
C GLY A 48 -25.25 -10.42 -0.02
N GLU A 49 -25.50 -10.17 -1.31
CA GLU A 49 -25.32 -11.15 -2.38
C GLU A 49 -23.84 -11.43 -2.64
N LEU A 50 -23.54 -12.58 -3.26
CA LEU A 50 -22.19 -12.88 -3.72
C LEU A 50 -22.10 -12.62 -5.21
N ILE A 51 -21.04 -11.94 -5.61
CA ILE A 51 -20.69 -11.69 -7.01
C ILE A 51 -19.60 -12.68 -7.38
N ASP A 52 -19.84 -13.47 -8.43
CA ASP A 52 -18.85 -14.34 -9.06
C ASP A 52 -19.05 -14.27 -10.57
N THR A 53 -18.26 -13.43 -11.24
CA THR A 53 -18.43 -13.14 -12.67
C THR A 53 -17.15 -13.45 -13.43
N LEU A 54 -17.27 -14.27 -14.47
CA LEU A 54 -16.19 -14.58 -15.40
C LEU A 54 -16.32 -13.74 -16.67
N PHE A 55 -15.24 -13.04 -17.01
CA PHE A 55 -15.10 -12.31 -18.26
C PHE A 55 -14.01 -12.96 -19.10
N SER A 56 -14.36 -13.41 -20.32
CA SER A 56 -13.38 -13.95 -21.28
C SER A 56 -12.36 -12.90 -21.74
N ASN A 57 -12.66 -11.61 -21.58
CA ASN A 57 -11.74 -10.49 -21.78
C ASN A 57 -12.13 -9.37 -20.80
N ILE A 58 -11.16 -8.65 -20.25
CA ILE A 58 -11.44 -7.50 -19.37
C ILE A 58 -12.21 -6.42 -20.17
N PRO A 59 -13.44 -6.04 -19.78
CA PRO A 59 -14.20 -5.01 -20.47
C PRO A 59 -13.49 -3.65 -20.41
N ALA A 60 -13.39 -2.96 -21.54
CA ALA A 60 -12.69 -1.67 -21.65
C ALA A 60 -13.31 -0.55 -20.79
N ASN A 61 -14.59 -0.71 -20.44
CA ASN A 61 -15.42 0.20 -19.66
C ASN A 61 -15.79 -0.38 -18.28
N LEU A 62 -15.04 -1.39 -17.80
CA LEU A 62 -15.20 -1.95 -16.46
C LEU A 62 -14.77 -0.91 -15.41
N LEU A 63 -15.66 -0.64 -14.48
CA LEU A 63 -15.44 0.20 -13.32
C LEU A 63 -15.80 -0.59 -12.07
N PHE A 64 -15.11 -0.31 -10.98
CA PHE A 64 -15.42 -0.87 -9.68
C PHE A 64 -15.87 0.24 -8.75
N ARG A 65 -16.85 -0.05 -7.90
CA ARG A 65 -17.20 0.79 -6.76
C ARG A 65 -16.94 -0.01 -5.50
N TYR A 66 -16.04 0.49 -4.67
CA TYR A 66 -15.76 -0.07 -3.37
C TYR A 66 -16.59 0.63 -2.31
N HIS A 67 -17.22 -0.15 -1.43
CA HIS A 67 -17.90 0.33 -0.24
C HIS A 67 -17.21 -0.26 0.99
N ALA A 68 -16.94 0.58 1.98
CA ALA A 68 -16.46 0.11 3.28
C ALA A 68 -17.47 -0.86 3.92
N ALA A 69 -16.95 -1.86 4.63
CA ALA A 69 -17.74 -2.85 5.34
C ALA A 69 -17.95 -2.50 6.82
N GLU A 70 -17.07 -1.71 7.46
CA GLU A 70 -17.34 -1.23 8.82
C GLU A 70 -18.56 -0.29 8.84
N GLU A 71 -19.51 -0.55 9.74
CA GLU A 71 -20.77 0.22 9.83
C GLU A 71 -20.56 1.68 10.26
N GLU A 72 -19.41 1.99 10.89
CA GLU A 72 -19.08 3.33 11.40
C GLU A 72 -18.56 4.28 10.31
N THR A 73 -18.45 3.82 9.05
CA THR A 73 -17.89 4.58 7.92
C THR A 73 -18.75 4.49 6.66
N ASP A 74 -18.80 5.58 5.90
CA ASP A 74 -19.48 5.70 4.61
C ASP A 74 -18.48 5.87 3.45
N VAL A 75 -17.21 5.48 3.67
CA VAL A 75 -16.17 5.55 2.64
C VAL A 75 -16.57 4.69 1.44
N THR A 76 -16.85 5.37 0.33
CA THR A 76 -17.13 4.77 -0.97
C THR A 76 -16.29 5.47 -2.03
N PHE A 77 -15.68 4.71 -2.93
CA PHE A 77 -14.92 5.27 -4.05
C PHE A 77 -14.96 4.37 -5.28
N ASP A 78 -14.82 5.00 -6.45
CA ASP A 78 -14.74 4.31 -7.73
C ASP A 78 -13.27 4.11 -8.13
N PHE A 79 -12.92 2.94 -8.68
CA PHE A 79 -11.60 2.70 -9.25
C PHE A 79 -11.67 1.88 -10.54
N ALA A 80 -10.59 1.93 -11.32
CA ALA A 80 -10.41 1.13 -12.52
C ALA A 80 -9.08 0.36 -12.43
N LEU A 81 -9.00 -0.76 -13.14
CA LEU A 81 -7.73 -1.48 -13.26
C LEU A 81 -6.70 -0.60 -13.97
N HIS A 82 -5.44 -0.68 -13.52
CA HIS A 82 -4.31 -0.05 -14.20
C HIS A 82 -4.21 -0.61 -15.62
N ARG A 83 -3.88 0.27 -16.58
CA ARG A 83 -3.79 -0.10 -18.00
C ARG A 83 -2.67 -1.10 -18.27
N GLU A 84 -1.60 -1.03 -17.50
CA GLU A 84 -0.52 -2.00 -17.57
C GLU A 84 -0.73 -3.04 -16.47
N LYS A 85 -0.90 -4.31 -16.85
CA LYS A 85 -0.79 -5.42 -15.89
C LYS A 85 0.58 -5.29 -15.21
N PRO A 86 0.69 -5.50 -13.89
CA PRO A 86 1.98 -5.55 -13.22
C PRO A 86 2.87 -6.56 -13.96
N LYS A 87 3.91 -6.09 -14.65
CA LYS A 87 4.87 -7.01 -15.26
C LYS A 87 5.56 -7.71 -14.11
N TRP A 88 5.54 -9.04 -14.13
CA TRP A 88 5.95 -9.96 -13.06
C TRP A 88 7.40 -9.81 -12.55
N ARG A 89 8.19 -8.84 -13.02
CA ARG A 89 9.54 -8.49 -12.55
C ARG A 89 9.89 -7.06 -12.95
N LEU A 90 9.22 -6.05 -12.37
CA LEU A 90 9.56 -4.66 -12.64
C LEU A 90 9.82 -3.86 -11.36
N PHE A 91 11.01 -4.06 -10.79
CA PHE A 91 11.83 -2.91 -10.45
C PHE A 91 13.14 -3.00 -11.22
N ALA A 92 13.18 -2.29 -12.34
CA ALA A 92 14.45 -1.85 -12.90
C ALA A 92 15.15 -1.06 -11.80
N LYS A 93 16.36 -1.50 -11.39
CA LYS A 93 17.35 -0.80 -10.56
C LYS A 93 16.76 0.38 -9.80
N ASN A 94 16.63 0.27 -8.48
CA ASN A 94 16.28 1.39 -7.60
C ASN A 94 17.41 2.43 -7.64
N LYS A 95 17.62 3.07 -8.80
CA LYS A 95 18.49 4.20 -8.94
C LYS A 95 17.91 5.22 -7.99
N ARG A 96 18.69 5.58 -6.97
CA ARG A 96 18.47 6.72 -6.09
C ARG A 96 17.60 7.72 -6.82
N THR A 97 16.29 7.74 -6.52
CA THR A 97 15.37 8.69 -7.15
C THR A 97 15.96 10.06 -6.83
N GLY A 98 16.08 10.92 -7.86
CA GLY A 98 16.96 12.10 -7.82
C GLY A 98 16.90 12.85 -6.49
N SER A 99 18.01 13.45 -6.07
CA SER A 99 18.21 14.03 -4.72
C SER A 99 17.18 15.07 -4.25
N LYS A 100 16.25 15.48 -5.11
CA LYS A 100 15.23 16.47 -4.77
C LYS A 100 13.97 15.78 -4.23
N LEU A 101 13.72 15.98 -2.94
CA LEU A 101 12.43 15.68 -2.32
C LEU A 101 11.32 16.46 -3.05
N PRO A 102 10.11 15.87 -3.21
CA PRO A 102 8.94 16.68 -3.59
C PRO A 102 8.67 17.75 -2.53
N GLU A 103 7.85 18.75 -2.85
CA GLU A 103 7.52 19.83 -1.91
C GLU A 103 6.95 19.26 -0.60
N LYS A 104 6.11 18.23 -0.72
CA LYS A 104 5.52 17.50 0.42
C LYS A 104 5.56 15.99 0.19
N THR A 105 5.88 15.25 1.25
CA THR A 105 5.67 13.81 1.34
C THR A 105 4.87 13.50 2.60
N LEU A 106 3.66 12.97 2.46
CA LEU A 106 2.91 12.41 3.60
C LEU A 106 3.29 10.94 3.77
N VAL A 107 3.60 10.54 4.99
CA VAL A 107 3.95 9.17 5.35
C VAL A 107 2.92 8.61 6.34
N VAL A 108 2.39 7.43 6.04
CA VAL A 108 1.42 6.70 6.87
C VAL A 108 1.83 5.22 6.94
N SER A 109 1.39 4.48 7.95
CA SER A 109 1.85 3.11 8.25
C SER A 109 0.79 2.35 9.04
N ASP A 110 0.76 1.01 8.91
CA ASP A 110 0.09 0.06 9.83
C ASP A 110 -1.39 0.35 10.15
N LEU A 111 -2.19 0.68 9.13
CA LEU A 111 -3.62 0.96 9.36
C LEU A 111 -4.44 -0.30 9.64
N HIS A 112 -3.98 -1.50 9.24
CA HIS A 112 -4.65 -2.77 9.55
C HIS A 112 -6.16 -2.74 9.35
N GLY A 113 -6.58 -2.49 8.11
CA GLY A 113 -8.00 -2.42 7.73
C GLY A 113 -8.81 -1.24 8.28
N ARG A 114 -8.15 -0.19 8.81
CA ARG A 114 -8.80 1.08 9.20
C ARG A 114 -8.91 2.06 8.04
N LEU A 115 -9.77 1.73 7.07
CA LEU A 115 -10.00 2.57 5.90
C LEU A 115 -10.55 3.95 6.27
N ASP A 116 -11.42 4.02 7.27
CA ASP A 116 -11.96 5.27 7.82
C ASP A 116 -10.85 6.25 8.26
N ALA A 117 -9.87 5.76 9.00
CA ALA A 117 -8.73 6.51 9.48
C ALA A 117 -7.80 6.92 8.33
N PHE A 118 -7.65 6.04 7.32
CA PHE A 118 -6.88 6.36 6.12
C PHE A 118 -7.53 7.48 5.31
N ALA A 119 -8.81 7.30 4.98
CA ALA A 119 -9.63 8.25 4.24
C ALA A 119 -9.62 9.65 4.90
N ALA A 120 -9.82 9.70 6.23
CA ALA A 120 -9.75 10.95 6.97
C ALA A 120 -8.37 11.61 6.93
N LEU A 121 -7.28 10.82 7.06
CA LEU A 121 -5.92 11.34 6.95
C LEU A 121 -5.65 11.94 5.57
N LEU A 122 -6.11 11.28 4.50
CA LEU A 122 -5.91 11.74 3.13
C LEU A 122 -6.69 13.02 2.85
N THR A 123 -7.99 13.03 3.12
CA THR A 123 -8.88 14.18 2.88
C THR A 123 -8.49 15.38 3.75
N GLY A 124 -8.30 15.16 5.04
CA GLY A 124 -7.94 16.20 6.01
C GLY A 124 -6.60 16.88 5.74
N ASN A 125 -5.71 16.25 4.96
CA ASN A 125 -4.43 16.80 4.55
C ASN A 125 -4.35 17.17 3.06
N GLY A 126 -5.48 17.17 2.36
CA GLY A 126 -5.59 17.56 0.95
C GLY A 126 -4.88 16.61 -0.02
N VAL A 127 -4.63 15.36 0.40
CA VAL A 127 -4.11 14.32 -0.50
C VAL A 127 -5.18 13.88 -1.48
N THR A 128 -6.43 13.83 -1.01
CA THR A 128 -7.60 13.58 -1.85
C THR A 128 -8.70 14.62 -1.62
N ASP A 129 -9.61 14.72 -2.58
CA ASP A 129 -10.93 15.33 -2.39
C ASP A 129 -11.91 14.37 -1.68
N ASP A 130 -13.16 14.80 -1.53
CA ASP A 130 -14.24 14.04 -0.87
C ASP A 130 -14.67 12.78 -1.66
N ASP A 131 -14.36 12.71 -2.96
CA ASP A 131 -14.57 11.52 -3.81
C ASP A 131 -13.34 10.59 -3.80
N TYR A 132 -12.39 10.84 -2.88
CA TYR A 132 -11.13 10.11 -2.74
C TYR A 132 -10.28 10.10 -4.02
N SER A 133 -10.35 11.19 -4.79
CA SER A 133 -9.53 11.41 -5.98
C SER A 133 -8.30 12.24 -5.66
N TRP A 134 -7.17 11.92 -6.30
CA TRP A 134 -5.88 12.55 -6.01
C TRP A 134 -5.90 14.07 -6.25
N THR A 135 -5.62 14.83 -5.18
CA THR A 135 -5.49 16.30 -5.22
C THR A 135 -4.12 16.77 -4.73
N PHE A 136 -3.21 15.86 -4.38
CA PHE A 136 -1.91 16.20 -3.83
C PHE A 136 -0.89 16.72 -4.88
N GLY A 137 -1.32 17.05 -6.10
CA GLY A 137 -0.45 17.60 -7.14
C GLY A 137 0.76 16.70 -7.45
N THR A 138 1.95 17.29 -7.51
CA THR A 138 3.23 16.57 -7.75
C THR A 138 3.87 16.04 -6.46
N ASN A 139 3.13 16.01 -5.35
CA ASN A 139 3.65 15.56 -4.06
C ASN A 139 3.60 14.04 -3.94
N ARG A 140 4.07 13.51 -2.81
CA ARG A 140 4.17 12.07 -2.59
C ARG A 140 3.37 11.60 -1.38
N LEU A 141 2.73 10.45 -1.52
CA LEU A 141 2.27 9.63 -0.41
C LEU A 141 3.19 8.40 -0.27
N VAL A 142 3.69 8.13 0.93
CA VAL A 142 4.40 6.89 1.26
C VAL A 142 3.57 6.12 2.29
N PHE A 143 3.20 4.90 1.96
CA PHE A 143 2.50 4.00 2.87
C PHE A 143 3.44 2.86 3.26
N ILE A 144 3.80 2.78 4.53
CA ILE A 144 4.76 1.82 5.07
C ILE A 144 4.02 0.59 5.62
N GLY A 145 3.72 -0.39 4.77
CA GLY A 145 3.35 -1.75 5.18
C GLY A 145 2.11 -1.94 6.06
N ASP A 146 1.75 -3.21 6.25
CA ASP A 146 0.73 -3.65 7.21
C ASP A 146 -0.65 -3.03 6.93
N ILE A 147 -1.08 -3.15 5.67
CA ILE A 147 -2.47 -2.88 5.27
C ILE A 147 -3.36 -4.03 5.73
N LEU A 148 -2.90 -5.26 5.45
CA LEU A 148 -3.65 -6.48 5.70
C LEU A 148 -3.79 -6.79 7.20
N ASP A 149 -4.74 -7.68 7.48
CA ASP A 149 -5.08 -8.22 8.81
C ASP A 149 -5.76 -7.23 9.78
N ARG A 150 -6.37 -7.82 10.81
CA ARG A 150 -7.06 -7.22 11.96
C ARG A 150 -8.38 -6.53 11.62
N GLY A 151 -8.35 -5.42 10.89
CA GLY A 151 -9.54 -4.63 10.54
C GLY A 151 -10.32 -5.23 9.37
N ARG A 152 -11.53 -4.72 9.14
CA ARG A 152 -12.46 -5.27 8.13
C ARG A 152 -12.23 -4.72 6.71
N ASP A 153 -11.63 -3.54 6.60
CA ASP A 153 -11.49 -2.80 5.33
C ASP A 153 -10.05 -2.76 4.79
N ASP A 154 -9.29 -3.83 5.00
CA ASP A 154 -7.91 -3.94 4.49
C ASP A 154 -7.85 -3.92 2.94
N ASN A 155 -8.77 -4.63 2.29
CA ASN A 155 -8.97 -4.63 0.85
C ASN A 155 -9.28 -3.22 0.33
N GLY A 156 -10.04 -2.43 1.07
CA GLY A 156 -10.38 -1.05 0.73
C GLY A 156 -9.19 -0.11 0.75
N ILE A 157 -8.30 -0.25 1.74
CA ILE A 157 -7.04 0.51 1.77
C ILE A 157 -6.17 0.13 0.56
N ALA A 158 -6.07 -1.17 0.26
CA ALA A 158 -5.31 -1.65 -0.89
C ALA A 158 -5.85 -1.09 -2.22
N TRP A 159 -7.16 -1.13 -2.44
CA TRP A 159 -7.79 -0.56 -3.64
C TRP A 159 -7.68 0.97 -3.72
N LEU A 160 -7.75 1.67 -2.59
CA LEU A 160 -7.58 3.12 -2.58
C LEU A 160 -6.14 3.51 -2.93
N LEU A 161 -5.13 2.85 -2.35
CA LEU A 161 -3.73 3.07 -2.73
C LEU A 161 -3.48 2.71 -4.21
N TYR A 162 -4.05 1.60 -4.67
CA TYR A 162 -4.00 1.20 -6.07
C TYR A 162 -4.58 2.28 -6.99
N LYS A 163 -5.77 2.81 -6.69
CA LYS A 163 -6.39 3.93 -7.41
C LYS A 163 -5.47 5.15 -7.44
N LEU A 164 -5.03 5.60 -6.27
CA LEU A 164 -4.26 6.83 -6.11
C LEU A 164 -2.89 6.77 -6.79
N GLN A 165 -2.26 5.60 -6.88
CA GLN A 165 -1.01 5.42 -7.63
C GLN A 165 -1.13 5.85 -9.09
N GLU A 166 -2.18 5.42 -9.77
CA GLU A 166 -2.41 5.74 -11.17
C GLU A 166 -2.84 7.20 -11.36
N GLU A 167 -3.62 7.75 -10.43
CA GLU A 167 -4.04 9.15 -10.48
C GLU A 167 -2.89 10.12 -10.22
N ALA A 168 -2.08 9.87 -9.19
CA ALA A 168 -0.91 10.66 -8.86
C ALA A 168 0.07 10.70 -10.05
N LYS A 169 0.37 9.53 -10.63
CA LYS A 169 1.27 9.40 -11.78
C LYS A 169 0.86 10.27 -12.97
N ARG A 170 -0.44 10.43 -13.24
CA ARG A 170 -0.96 11.24 -14.37
C ARG A 170 -0.64 12.72 -14.24
N VAL A 171 -0.50 13.23 -13.02
CA VAL A 171 -0.20 14.64 -12.74
C VAL A 171 1.23 14.86 -12.25
N GLY A 172 2.07 13.81 -12.28
CA GLY A 172 3.46 13.87 -11.82
C GLY A 172 3.64 13.77 -10.30
N GLY A 173 2.60 13.37 -9.56
CA GLY A 173 2.70 12.93 -8.17
C GLY A 173 3.09 11.45 -8.06
N GLU A 174 3.22 10.96 -6.84
CA GLU A 174 3.63 9.58 -6.59
C GLU A 174 2.98 8.98 -5.34
N VAL A 175 2.60 7.71 -5.42
CA VAL A 175 2.19 6.91 -4.26
C VAL A 175 3.11 5.70 -4.17
N VAL A 176 3.86 5.60 -3.08
CA VAL A 176 4.76 4.49 -2.80
C VAL A 176 4.16 3.64 -1.70
N PHE A 177 3.82 2.39 -2.00
CA PHE A 177 3.46 1.39 -1.00
C PHE A 177 4.66 0.50 -0.73
N LEU A 178 4.98 0.28 0.54
CA LEU A 178 6.01 -0.66 0.99
C LEU A 178 5.37 -1.90 1.58
N GLN A 179 5.97 -3.07 1.37
CA GLN A 179 5.49 -4.31 1.96
C GLN A 179 5.76 -4.34 3.47
N GLY A 180 4.77 -4.77 4.25
CA GLY A 180 4.89 -5.05 5.67
C GLY A 180 4.98 -6.55 5.97
N ASN A 181 5.10 -6.87 7.26
CA ASN A 181 5.16 -8.27 7.66
C ASN A 181 3.79 -8.96 7.52
N HIS A 182 2.69 -8.24 7.66
CA HIS A 182 1.35 -8.80 7.52
C HIS A 182 1.03 -9.16 6.06
N GLU A 183 1.58 -8.42 5.08
CA GLU A 183 1.55 -8.88 3.69
C GLU A 183 2.24 -10.24 3.53
N ASP A 184 3.44 -10.43 4.11
CA ASP A 184 4.11 -11.74 4.07
C ASP A 184 3.31 -12.85 4.77
N LEU A 185 2.67 -12.55 5.90
CA LEU A 185 1.87 -13.52 6.65
C LEU A 185 0.68 -14.02 5.81
N VAL A 186 -0.13 -13.11 5.27
CA VAL A 186 -1.28 -13.49 4.45
C VAL A 186 -0.85 -14.25 3.20
N LEU A 187 0.18 -13.75 2.50
CA LEU A 187 0.66 -14.36 1.25
C LEU A 187 1.22 -15.78 1.42
N LYS A 188 1.73 -16.12 2.62
CA LYS A 188 2.20 -17.48 2.95
C LYS A 188 1.18 -18.32 3.71
N ASN A 189 -0.08 -17.89 3.71
CA ASN A 189 -1.20 -18.57 4.36
C ASN A 189 -1.08 -18.66 5.89
N ASP A 190 -0.40 -17.69 6.53
CA ASP A 190 -0.45 -17.48 7.98
C ASP A 190 -1.59 -16.51 8.32
N LEU A 191 -2.79 -17.06 8.50
CA LEU A 191 -4.04 -16.31 8.58
C LEU A 191 -4.47 -15.94 10.01
N ARG A 192 -3.56 -16.02 10.98
CA ARG A 192 -3.89 -15.88 12.42
C ARG A 192 -4.46 -14.52 12.80
N TYR A 193 -4.22 -13.49 12.01
CA TYR A 193 -4.65 -12.12 12.27
C TYR A 193 -5.75 -11.62 11.32
N VAL A 194 -6.14 -12.43 10.34
CA VAL A 194 -7.15 -12.06 9.34
C VAL A 194 -8.49 -11.87 10.03
N HIS A 195 -9.22 -10.80 9.67
CA HIS A 195 -10.57 -10.60 10.18
C HIS A 195 -11.48 -11.77 9.74
N LYS A 196 -12.21 -12.36 10.68
CA LYS A 196 -12.98 -13.62 10.48
C LYS A 196 -13.94 -13.60 9.29
N GLU A 197 -14.46 -12.43 8.92
CA GLU A 197 -15.41 -12.29 7.81
C GLU A 197 -14.75 -12.47 6.45
N HIS A 198 -13.48 -12.07 6.30
CA HIS A 198 -12.71 -12.37 5.09
C HIS A 198 -12.53 -13.88 4.92
N LEU A 199 -12.27 -14.60 6.03
CA LEU A 199 -12.17 -16.07 6.01
C LEU A 199 -13.52 -16.70 5.63
N ALA A 200 -14.63 -16.22 6.21
CA ALA A 200 -15.96 -16.69 5.86
C ALA A 200 -16.33 -16.42 4.40
N PHE A 201 -15.95 -15.25 3.86
CA PHE A 201 -16.10 -14.91 2.45
C PHE A 201 -15.31 -15.90 1.58
N ALA A 202 -14.02 -16.08 1.86
CA ALA A 202 -13.13 -16.99 1.13
C ALA A 202 -13.68 -18.44 1.13
N ASP A 203 -14.07 -18.95 2.29
CA ASP A 203 -14.70 -20.27 2.45
C ASP A 203 -15.97 -20.40 1.59
N THR A 204 -16.81 -19.37 1.58
CA THR A 204 -18.06 -19.38 0.79
C THR A 204 -17.79 -19.37 -0.72
N MET A 205 -16.74 -18.66 -1.14
CA MET A 205 -16.29 -18.65 -2.54
C MET A 205 -15.56 -19.95 -2.95
N GLY A 206 -15.21 -20.80 -2.00
CA GLY A 206 -14.42 -22.01 -2.24
C GLY A 206 -12.98 -21.70 -2.67
N ILE A 207 -12.43 -20.57 -2.23
CA ILE A 207 -11.06 -20.11 -2.54
C ILE A 207 -10.36 -19.89 -1.20
N SER A 208 -9.11 -20.33 -1.04
CA SER A 208 -8.38 -20.02 0.20
C SER A 208 -8.13 -18.50 0.28
N TYR A 209 -8.11 -17.93 1.49
CA TYR A 209 -7.88 -16.48 1.63
C TYR A 209 -6.51 -16.06 1.08
N ALA A 210 -5.48 -16.91 1.23
CA ALA A 210 -4.18 -16.65 0.63
C ALA A 210 -4.22 -16.62 -0.92
N ASP A 211 -5.05 -17.47 -1.55
CA ASP A 211 -5.21 -17.50 -3.01
C ASP A 211 -5.96 -16.28 -3.56
N LEU A 212 -6.80 -15.62 -2.76
CA LEU A 212 -7.39 -14.32 -3.11
C LEU A 212 -6.31 -13.21 -3.24
N TYR A 213 -5.14 -13.42 -2.65
CA TYR A 213 -3.92 -12.61 -2.84
C TYR A 213 -2.83 -13.38 -3.61
N GLY A 214 -3.20 -14.40 -4.38
CA GLY A 214 -2.28 -15.16 -5.24
C GLY A 214 -1.62 -14.29 -6.31
N ALA A 215 -0.50 -14.75 -6.88
CA ALA A 215 0.24 -13.99 -7.91
C ALA A 215 -0.56 -13.73 -9.20
N HIS A 216 -1.63 -14.48 -9.43
CA HIS A 216 -2.56 -14.32 -10.54
C HIS A 216 -3.70 -13.35 -10.22
N THR A 217 -3.72 -12.71 -9.05
CA THR A 217 -4.73 -11.72 -8.67
C THR A 217 -4.18 -10.31 -8.82
N VAL A 218 -5.05 -9.31 -9.02
CA VAL A 218 -4.63 -7.91 -9.17
C VAL A 218 -3.88 -7.44 -7.92
N LEU A 219 -4.48 -7.57 -6.73
CA LEU A 219 -3.87 -7.13 -5.47
C LEU A 219 -2.67 -8.01 -5.08
N GLY A 220 -2.74 -9.32 -5.27
CA GLY A 220 -1.62 -10.21 -4.98
C GLY A 220 -0.39 -9.97 -5.87
N ALA A 221 -0.60 -9.63 -7.14
CA ALA A 221 0.47 -9.19 -8.03
C ALA A 221 0.98 -7.79 -7.66
N TRP A 222 0.08 -6.87 -7.32
CA TRP A 222 0.43 -5.52 -6.91
C TRP A 222 1.31 -5.50 -5.64
N ILE A 223 0.95 -6.25 -4.61
CA ILE A 223 1.73 -6.39 -3.37
C ILE A 223 3.12 -6.98 -3.66
N ARG A 224 3.19 -8.10 -4.40
CA ARG A 224 4.49 -8.72 -4.75
C ARG A 224 5.39 -7.81 -5.57
N ASN A 225 4.81 -6.90 -6.36
CA ASN A 225 5.55 -5.90 -7.13
C ASN A 225 5.71 -4.58 -6.36
N SER A 226 5.61 -4.56 -5.03
CA SER A 226 5.91 -3.39 -4.20
C SER A 226 7.26 -3.58 -3.49
N PRO A 227 8.07 -2.53 -3.28
CA PRO A 227 9.34 -2.67 -2.57
C PRO A 227 9.14 -2.89 -1.06
N LEU A 228 10.16 -3.37 -0.35
CA LEU A 228 10.23 -3.33 1.12
C LEU A 228 10.90 -2.04 1.62
N ILE A 229 11.88 -1.54 0.86
CA ILE A 229 12.68 -0.36 1.21
C ILE A 229 12.59 0.66 0.08
N PHE A 230 12.30 1.90 0.45
CA PHE A 230 12.37 3.04 -0.44
C PHE A 230 13.34 4.08 0.11
N VAL A 231 14.19 4.63 -0.74
CA VAL A 231 15.15 5.69 -0.38
C VAL A 231 14.89 6.90 -1.26
N ASN A 232 14.71 8.07 -0.63
CA ASN A 232 14.63 9.34 -1.34
C ASN A 232 15.39 10.44 -0.59
N GLY A 233 16.39 11.02 -1.24
CA GLY A 233 17.29 11.99 -0.62
C GLY A 233 18.01 11.38 0.59
N ASP A 234 17.83 12.03 1.74
CA ASP A 234 18.43 11.63 3.02
C ASP A 234 17.52 10.70 3.85
N PHE A 235 16.39 10.24 3.30
CA PHE A 235 15.41 9.40 4.00
C PHE A 235 15.39 7.97 3.47
N LEU A 236 15.42 6.99 4.39
CA LEU A 236 15.11 5.59 4.16
C LEU A 236 13.77 5.25 4.83
N PHE A 237 12.85 4.69 4.06
CA PHE A 237 11.54 4.22 4.51
C PHE A 237 11.52 2.69 4.49
N VAL A 238 11.12 2.08 5.60
CA VAL A 238 11.10 0.62 5.76
C VAL A 238 10.05 0.22 6.80
N HIS A 239 9.49 -0.98 6.67
CA HIS A 239 8.44 -1.44 7.57
C HIS A 239 8.82 -1.43 9.05
N ALA A 240 9.81 -2.23 9.46
CA ALA A 240 10.16 -2.38 10.87
C ALA A 240 11.45 -1.64 11.25
N GLY A 241 12.50 -1.76 10.44
CA GLY A 241 13.75 -1.04 10.66
C GLY A 241 14.95 -1.73 10.03
N MET A 242 16.09 -1.01 9.97
CA MET A 242 17.36 -1.55 9.51
C MET A 242 18.25 -1.89 10.71
N SER A 243 18.59 -3.17 10.87
CA SER A 243 19.48 -3.64 11.94
C SER A 243 20.96 -3.57 11.51
N PRO A 244 21.91 -3.50 12.46
CA PRO A 244 23.35 -3.58 12.14
C PRO A 244 23.74 -4.89 11.45
N VAL A 245 23.00 -5.98 11.68
CA VAL A 245 23.20 -7.27 11.00
C VAL A 245 23.02 -7.16 9.48
N MET A 246 22.11 -6.30 9.01
CA MET A 246 21.93 -6.06 7.58
C MET A 246 23.18 -5.43 6.94
N VAL A 247 23.87 -4.58 7.70
CA VAL A 247 25.14 -3.95 7.29
C VAL A 247 26.29 -4.94 7.35
N ASP A 248 26.39 -5.73 8.43
CA ASP A 248 27.43 -6.74 8.61
C ASP A 248 27.43 -7.82 7.52
N GLN A 249 26.25 -8.10 6.97
CA GLN A 249 26.06 -9.04 5.87
C GLN A 249 25.98 -8.36 4.49
N GLU A 250 26.27 -7.06 4.45
CA GLU A 250 26.39 -6.26 3.23
C GLU A 250 25.13 -6.29 2.34
N TYR A 251 23.94 -6.21 2.94
CA TYR A 251 22.69 -6.13 2.17
C TYR A 251 22.50 -4.75 1.55
N SER A 252 22.52 -4.68 0.22
CA SER A 252 22.09 -3.49 -0.51
C SER A 252 20.56 -3.33 -0.52
N VAL A 253 20.08 -2.11 -0.73
CA VAL A 253 18.63 -1.82 -0.87
C VAL A 253 18.03 -2.55 -2.07
N GLU A 254 18.77 -2.63 -3.18
CA GLU A 254 18.35 -3.31 -4.39
C GLU A 254 18.18 -4.81 -4.16
N GLU A 255 19.16 -5.42 -3.47
CA GLU A 255 19.11 -6.84 -3.15
C GLU A 255 17.96 -7.17 -2.21
N ILE A 256 17.75 -6.37 -1.14
CA ILE A 256 16.62 -6.56 -0.22
C ILE A 256 15.30 -6.54 -0.99
N ASN A 257 15.08 -5.51 -1.81
CA ASN A 257 13.85 -5.39 -2.59
C ASN A 257 13.67 -6.56 -3.58
N GLN A 258 14.75 -6.98 -4.24
CA GLN A 258 14.71 -8.11 -5.18
C GLN A 258 14.35 -9.43 -4.49
N LEU A 259 15.02 -9.74 -3.37
CA LEU A 259 14.79 -10.97 -2.63
C LEU A 259 13.39 -11.00 -2.01
N VAL A 260 12.88 -9.86 -1.51
CA VAL A 260 11.51 -9.78 -1.01
C VAL A 260 10.50 -9.99 -2.13
N GLN A 261 10.66 -9.32 -3.28
CA GLN A 261 9.79 -9.53 -4.44
C GLN A 261 9.78 -10.99 -4.91
N GLU A 262 10.93 -11.67 -4.85
CA GLU A 262 11.06 -13.06 -5.30
C GLU A 262 10.47 -14.06 -4.30
N TYR A 263 10.66 -13.84 -2.99
CA TYR A 263 10.41 -14.85 -1.97
C TYR A 263 9.28 -14.51 -0.98
N ILE A 264 8.66 -13.32 -1.04
CA ILE A 264 7.53 -13.03 -0.16
C ILE A 264 6.36 -13.99 -0.43
N GLY A 265 5.69 -14.43 0.64
CA GLY A 265 4.61 -15.40 0.55
C GLY A 265 5.06 -16.86 0.45
N TYR A 266 6.37 -17.15 0.37
CA TYR A 266 6.84 -18.52 0.54
C TYR A 266 6.79 -18.95 2.01
N PRO A 267 6.54 -20.24 2.30
CA PRO A 267 6.63 -20.77 3.65
C PRO A 267 8.01 -20.48 4.29
N THR A 268 8.03 -20.15 5.58
CA THR A 268 9.26 -19.74 6.28
C THR A 268 10.40 -20.75 6.15
N LYS A 269 10.09 -22.05 6.20
CA LYS A 269 11.09 -23.12 6.04
C LYS A 269 11.70 -23.12 4.63
N GLU A 270 10.86 -22.97 3.61
CA GLU A 270 11.27 -23.00 2.20
C GLU A 270 12.11 -21.77 1.85
N LYS A 271 11.78 -20.59 2.36
CA LYS A 271 12.56 -19.37 2.10
C LYS A 271 14.06 -19.56 2.36
N LYS A 272 14.40 -20.20 3.48
CA LYS A 272 15.79 -20.49 3.86
C LYS A 272 16.47 -21.45 2.89
N GLU A 273 15.73 -22.45 2.40
CA GLU A 273 16.23 -23.45 1.46
C GLU A 273 16.39 -22.88 0.04
N LEU A 274 15.54 -21.92 -0.33
CA LEU A 274 15.52 -21.28 -1.64
C LEU A 274 16.65 -20.26 -1.83
N HIS A 275 17.07 -19.57 -0.76
CA HIS A 275 18.19 -18.63 -0.83
C HIS A 275 18.86 -18.44 0.54
N PRO A 276 20.21 -18.54 0.65
CA PRO A 276 20.91 -18.48 1.93
C PRO A 276 20.74 -17.14 2.67
N ARG A 277 20.52 -16.05 1.93
CA ARG A 277 20.29 -14.72 2.51
C ARG A 277 18.89 -14.55 3.13
N ASN A 278 17.94 -15.43 2.81
CA ASN A 278 16.57 -15.30 3.30
C ASN A 278 16.42 -15.56 4.80
N GLU A 279 17.33 -16.32 5.41
CA GLU A 279 17.26 -16.61 6.85
C GLU A 279 17.32 -15.35 7.70
N VAL A 280 18.18 -14.40 7.30
CA VAL A 280 18.36 -13.13 8.01
C VAL A 280 17.33 -12.11 7.55
N LEU A 281 17.14 -11.99 6.23
CA LEU A 281 16.21 -11.02 5.62
C LEU A 281 14.77 -11.15 6.12
N PHE A 282 14.25 -12.38 6.24
CA PHE A 282 12.90 -12.65 6.76
C PHE A 282 12.89 -13.02 8.25
N GLY A 283 14.06 -12.97 8.89
CA GLY A 283 14.25 -13.25 10.30
C GLY A 283 13.94 -12.05 11.20
N ARG A 284 14.20 -12.22 12.49
CA ARG A 284 13.93 -11.21 13.54
C ARG A 284 14.72 -9.91 13.36
N ASP A 285 15.94 -10.01 12.85
CA ASP A 285 16.80 -8.86 12.59
C ASP A 285 16.60 -8.26 11.19
N GLY A 286 15.73 -8.89 10.40
CA GLY A 286 15.39 -8.46 9.05
C GLY A 286 14.39 -7.28 9.05
N PRO A 287 14.26 -6.58 7.91
CA PRO A 287 13.58 -5.29 7.88
C PRO A 287 12.05 -5.34 7.99
N LEU A 288 11.47 -6.55 7.92
CA LEU A 288 10.05 -6.80 8.21
C LEU A 288 9.75 -6.90 9.71
N TRP A 289 10.75 -7.17 10.56
CA TRP A 289 10.51 -7.54 11.96
C TRP A 289 11.38 -6.82 13.00
N TYR A 290 12.47 -6.16 12.59
CA TYR A 290 13.40 -5.54 13.52
C TYR A 290 12.78 -4.39 14.32
N ARG A 291 12.89 -4.42 15.66
CA ARG A 291 12.24 -3.43 16.56
C ARG A 291 13.20 -2.59 17.39
N GLY A 292 14.51 -2.77 17.22
CA GLY A 292 15.53 -2.09 18.03
C GLY A 292 15.62 -0.57 17.79
N LEU A 293 14.97 -0.06 16.74
CA LEU A 293 14.87 1.39 16.47
C LEU A 293 13.74 2.07 17.27
N VAL A 294 12.83 1.32 17.88
CA VAL A 294 11.63 1.90 18.54
C VAL A 294 11.52 1.45 19.99
N PHE A 295 11.74 0.17 20.26
CA PHE A 295 11.61 -0.37 21.60
C PHE A 295 12.90 -0.30 22.40
N ASP A 296 12.72 -0.10 23.70
CA ASP A 296 13.76 -0.15 24.73
C ASP A 296 13.31 -1.16 25.79
N SER A 297 13.64 -2.43 25.57
CA SER A 297 13.24 -3.52 26.47
C SER A 297 14.24 -4.67 26.43
N GLU A 298 14.23 -5.53 27.44
CA GLU A 298 15.05 -6.76 27.43
C GLU A 298 14.76 -7.65 26.22
N LYS A 299 13.48 -7.74 25.81
CA LYS A 299 13.09 -8.52 24.64
C LYS A 299 13.53 -7.86 23.34
N TYR A 300 13.55 -6.54 23.25
CA TYR A 300 13.97 -5.80 22.06
C TYR A 300 14.92 -4.70 22.53
N PRO A 301 16.21 -5.02 22.68
CA PRO A 301 17.20 -4.04 23.10
C PRO A 301 17.25 -2.88 22.09
N PRO A 302 17.40 -1.64 22.57
CA PRO A 302 17.56 -0.51 21.67
C PRO A 302 18.89 -0.64 20.91
N ILE A 303 18.90 -0.17 19.66
CA ILE A 303 20.16 0.02 18.92
C ILE A 303 21.04 1.02 19.67
N ASP A 304 22.35 0.78 19.73
CA ASP A 304 23.29 1.77 20.23
C ASP A 304 23.66 2.81 19.15
N SER A 305 24.31 3.90 19.55
CA SER A 305 24.60 5.01 18.64
C SER A 305 25.62 4.66 17.56
N ASP A 306 26.62 3.82 17.87
CA ASP A 306 27.69 3.49 16.93
C ASP A 306 27.13 2.57 15.83
N ASP A 307 26.29 1.61 16.22
CA ASP A 307 25.58 0.75 15.28
C ASP A 307 24.57 1.53 14.42
N LEU A 308 23.85 2.50 15.00
CA LEU A 308 22.95 3.37 14.21
C LEU A 308 23.74 4.23 13.21
N ASP A 309 24.87 4.82 13.62
CA ASP A 309 25.71 5.62 12.74
C ASP A 309 26.26 4.78 11.58
N LYS A 310 26.66 3.54 11.87
CA LYS A 310 27.06 2.57 10.86
C LYS A 310 25.95 2.25 9.86
N VAL A 311 24.71 2.05 10.32
CA VAL A 311 23.54 1.81 9.45
C VAL A 311 23.28 3.02 8.54
N LEU A 312 23.21 4.23 9.12
CA LEU A 312 22.98 5.46 8.36
C LEU A 312 24.06 5.70 7.31
N GLN A 313 25.34 5.50 7.68
CA GLN A 313 26.48 5.67 6.78
C GLN A 313 26.47 4.65 5.64
N TYR A 314 26.20 3.37 5.94
CA TYR A 314 26.19 2.31 4.93
C TYR A 314 25.13 2.55 3.85
N TYR A 315 23.94 3.03 4.24
CA TYR A 315 22.84 3.32 3.32
C TYR A 315 22.85 4.76 2.75
N ASP A 316 23.83 5.58 3.13
CA ASP A 316 23.98 6.99 2.71
C ASP A 316 22.70 7.82 2.94
N VAL A 317 22.16 7.74 4.17
CA VAL A 317 20.96 8.45 4.62
C VAL A 317 21.18 9.11 5.98
N LYS A 318 20.35 10.09 6.34
CA LYS A 318 20.36 10.74 7.66
C LYS A 318 19.18 10.35 8.54
N HIS A 319 18.10 9.87 7.92
CA HIS A 319 16.84 9.60 8.59
C HIS A 319 16.30 8.23 8.18
N ILE A 320 15.83 7.45 9.16
CA ILE A 320 15.08 6.21 8.94
C ILE A 320 13.64 6.41 9.44
N VAL A 321 12.66 6.15 8.59
CA VAL A 321 11.23 6.23 8.93
C VAL A 321 10.66 4.82 8.98
N VAL A 322 10.05 4.47 10.12
CA VAL A 322 9.61 3.10 10.42
C VAL A 322 8.18 3.01 10.93
N GLY A 323 7.51 1.93 10.52
CA GLY A 323 6.22 1.45 11.01
C GLY A 323 6.34 0.40 12.10
N HIS A 324 5.50 -0.65 12.04
CA HIS A 324 5.54 -1.94 12.76
C HIS A 324 5.43 -1.93 14.30
N SER A 325 6.06 -0.97 14.95
CA SER A 325 6.13 -0.81 16.40
C SER A 325 5.28 0.36 16.84
N GLU A 326 4.16 0.04 17.46
CA GLU A 326 3.18 1.04 17.88
C GLU A 326 3.74 2.04 18.90
N VAL A 327 3.63 3.32 18.57
CA VAL A 327 3.88 4.47 19.44
C VAL A 327 2.57 5.21 19.77
N LYS A 328 2.57 6.05 20.81
CA LYS A 328 1.34 6.78 21.23
C LYS A 328 0.99 7.91 20.25
N GLU A 329 2.02 8.53 19.72
CA GLU A 329 2.05 9.59 18.72
C GLU A 329 3.33 9.40 17.93
N ILE A 330 3.48 10.04 16.78
CA ILE A 330 4.71 9.92 15.98
C ILE A 330 5.90 10.35 16.84
N GLU A 331 6.96 9.57 16.89
CA GLU A 331 8.11 9.85 17.75
C GLU A 331 9.34 10.15 16.91
N GLU A 332 10.02 11.25 17.24
CA GLU A 332 11.42 11.46 16.87
C GLU A 332 12.29 10.70 17.88
N ARG A 333 13.28 9.97 17.37
CA ARG A 333 14.21 9.20 18.19
C ARG A 333 15.65 9.42 17.71
N TYR A 334 16.59 9.29 18.63
CA TYR A 334 18.04 9.37 18.38
C TYR A 334 18.47 10.68 17.69
N ASP A 335 18.08 11.83 18.24
CA ASP A 335 18.45 13.15 17.72
C ASP A 335 18.10 13.30 16.22
N ARG A 336 16.80 13.19 15.90
CA ARG A 336 16.26 13.27 14.53
C ARG A 336 16.71 12.18 13.56
N ARG A 337 17.44 11.14 13.99
CA ARG A 337 17.90 10.04 13.10
C ARG A 337 16.81 9.03 12.77
N VAL A 338 15.81 8.85 13.63
CA VAL A 338 14.71 7.88 13.41
C VAL A 338 13.35 8.52 13.68
N TYR A 339 12.36 8.21 12.83
CA TYR A 339 10.96 8.59 13.04
C TYR A 339 10.07 7.34 13.07
N ALA A 340 9.42 7.09 14.21
CA ALA A 340 8.45 6.02 14.34
C ALA A 340 7.05 6.55 14.03
N VAL A 341 6.41 6.01 12.99
CA VAL A 341 5.14 6.54 12.43
C VAL A 341 3.92 5.63 12.63
N ASN A 342 4.11 4.41 13.13
CA ASN A 342 2.99 3.53 13.49
C ASN A 342 2.34 4.02 14.81
N VAL A 343 1.34 4.90 14.68
CA VAL A 343 0.50 5.30 15.82
C VAL A 343 -0.64 4.31 16.00
N LYS A 344 -1.20 4.23 17.22
CA LYS A 344 -2.37 3.37 17.51
C LYS A 344 -3.66 3.92 16.86
N HIS A 345 -3.76 3.85 15.52
CA HIS A 345 -4.81 4.48 14.71
C HIS A 345 -6.21 4.21 15.26
N ALA A 346 -6.56 2.97 15.56
CA ALA A 346 -7.89 2.65 16.07
C ALA A 346 -8.26 3.38 17.38
N LYS A 347 -7.29 3.52 18.29
CA LYS A 347 -7.47 4.23 19.57
C LYS A 347 -7.41 5.75 19.39
N ASN A 348 -6.59 6.20 18.47
CA ASN A 348 -6.30 7.60 18.24
C ASN A 348 -7.35 8.27 17.35
N PHE A 349 -8.02 7.52 16.48
CA PHE A 349 -9.03 8.03 15.56
C PHE A 349 -10.19 8.67 16.32
N LYS A 350 -10.72 7.97 17.33
CA LYS A 350 -11.78 8.47 18.22
C LYS A 350 -11.40 9.72 19.05
N LYS A 351 -10.15 10.18 18.95
CA LYS A 351 -9.59 11.31 19.71
C LYS A 351 -8.98 12.38 18.81
N ASN A 352 -9.22 12.35 17.49
CA ASN A 352 -8.58 13.25 16.52
C ASN A 352 -7.05 13.16 16.49
N ARG A 353 -6.48 12.03 16.92
CA ARG A 353 -5.02 11.82 17.12
C ARG A 353 -4.38 10.87 16.12
N THR A 354 -5.16 10.28 15.21
CA THR A 354 -4.60 9.50 14.11
C THR A 354 -3.80 10.47 13.24
N ALA A 355 -2.55 10.11 12.96
CA ALA A 355 -1.57 11.02 12.39
C ALA A 355 -0.67 10.34 11.36
N GLY A 356 -0.16 11.15 10.43
CA GLY A 356 0.93 10.82 9.53
C GLY A 356 2.11 11.78 9.72
N LEU A 357 3.27 11.43 9.16
CA LEU A 357 4.45 12.29 9.14
C LEU A 357 4.47 13.09 7.85
N MET A 358 4.52 14.42 7.93
CA MET A 358 4.71 15.29 6.78
C MET A 358 6.18 15.68 6.68
N ILE A 359 6.81 15.34 5.56
CA ILE A 359 8.17 15.77 5.18
C ILE A 359 8.04 16.86 4.12
N CYS A 360 8.52 18.05 4.42
CA CYS A 360 8.69 19.14 3.47
C CYS A 360 10.18 19.43 3.27
N VAL A 361 10.53 20.25 2.28
CA VAL A 361 11.93 20.57 1.94
C VAL A 361 12.75 21.04 3.16
N ASP A 362 12.18 21.91 4.00
CA ASP A 362 12.90 22.55 5.12
C ASP A 362 12.31 22.21 6.50
N THR A 363 11.25 21.39 6.55
CA THR A 363 10.55 21.11 7.81
C THR A 363 9.92 19.74 7.83
N LEU A 364 9.73 19.23 9.04
CA LEU A 364 9.13 17.93 9.32
C LEU A 364 8.18 18.08 10.50
N TYR A 365 6.99 17.51 10.39
CA TYR A 365 6.01 17.53 11.48
C TYR A 365 5.08 16.33 11.43
N ALA A 366 4.58 15.92 12.60
CA ALA A 366 3.43 15.04 12.67
C ALA A 366 2.17 15.85 12.35
N VAL A 367 1.26 15.29 11.57
CA VAL A 367 -0.03 15.92 11.23
C VAL A 367 -1.18 14.95 11.47
N THR A 368 -2.19 15.39 12.21
CA THR A 368 -3.40 14.59 12.44
C THR A 368 -4.36 14.69 11.25
N TYR A 369 -5.36 13.81 11.19
CA TYR A 369 -6.42 13.93 10.18
C TYR A 369 -7.26 15.21 10.35
N ALA A 370 -7.25 15.84 11.53
CA ALA A 370 -7.91 17.12 11.77
C ALA A 370 -7.05 18.32 11.36
N GLY A 371 -5.87 18.08 10.78
CA GLY A 371 -4.93 19.11 10.34
C GLY A 371 -4.07 19.71 11.47
N GLU A 372 -4.11 19.15 12.68
CA GLU A 372 -3.25 19.61 13.78
C GLU A 372 -1.80 19.21 13.53
N GLN A 373 -0.87 20.17 13.60
CA GLN A 373 0.53 19.99 13.29
C GLN A 373 1.40 20.06 14.56
N ARG A 374 2.37 19.14 14.68
CA ARG A 374 3.38 19.14 15.74
C ARG A 374 4.76 18.97 15.12
N PHE A 375 5.55 20.03 15.15
CA PHE A 375 6.88 20.13 14.55
C PHE A 375 7.97 19.47 15.41
N PHE A 376 9.04 19.03 14.73
CA PHE A 376 10.23 18.38 15.30
C PHE A 376 11.47 19.27 15.22
#